data_AF-A0A7X9BRD4-F1
#
_entry.id   AF-A0A7X9BRD4-F1
#
_cell.length_a   1.000
_cell.length_b   1.000
_cell.length_c   1.000
_cell.angle_alpha   90.00
_cell.angle_beta   90.00
_cell.angle_gamma   90.00
#
_symmetry.space_group_name_H-M   'P 1'
#
loop_
_entity.id
_entity.type
_entity.pdbx_description
1 polymer ?
#
loop_
_entity_poly.entity_id
_entity_poly.type
_entity_poly.pdbx_seq_one_letter_code
_entity_poly.pdbx_strand_id
1 'polypeptide(L)' 'MGTLQVLVIPYYFERNNILFAIFKRTDLNCWQWISGGVEDEESVLEAAKRESYEEAKIDS' A
#
# COMPACT_ATOMS: atom_id res chain seq x y z
N MET A 1 11.62 -11.54 -15.91
CA MET A 1 11.38 -10.12 -16.25
C MET A 1 10.64 -9.55 -15.05
N GLY A 2 11.24 -8.62 -14.31
CA GLY A 2 10.61 -8.10 -13.09
C GLY A 2 9.49 -7.14 -13.45
N THR A 3 8.28 -7.39 -12.98
CA THR A 3 7.20 -6.40 -12.96
C THR A 3 7.59 -5.24 -12.04
N LEU A 4 7.21 -4.01 -12.42
CA LEU A 4 7.33 -2.86 -11.53
C LEU A 4 6.47 -3.10 -10.27
N GLN A 5 6.92 -2.59 -9.13
CA GLN A 5 6.25 -2.74 -7.85
C GLN A 5 5.98 -1.36 -7.26
N VAL A 6 4.85 -1.24 -6.57
CA VAL A 6 4.51 -0.07 -5.76
C VAL A 6 4.64 -0.41 -4.28
N LEU A 7 5.02 0.59 -3.48
CA LEU A 7 5.00 0.54 -2.02
C LEU A 7 4.30 1.80 -1.54
N VAL A 8 3.14 1.65 -0.91
CA VAL A 8 2.32 2.76 -0.41
C VAL A 8 2.43 2.80 1.11
N ILE A 9 2.77 3.97 1.64
CA ILE A 9 2.92 4.21 3.08
C ILE A 9 1.78 5.14 3.54
N PRO A 10 0.65 4.60 4.04
CA PRO A 10 -0.42 5.45 4.54
C PRO A 10 0.02 6.18 5.81
N TYR A 11 -0.37 7.44 5.90
CA TYR A 11 -0.09 8.28 7.06
C TYR A 11 -1.32 9.08 7.48
N TYR A 12 -1.36 9.44 8.76
CA TYR A 12 -2.41 10.27 9.35
C TYR A 12 -1.80 11.28 10.31
N PHE A 13 -2.25 12.52 10.24
CA PHE A 13 -1.86 13.56 11.19
C PHE A 13 -2.73 13.47 12.45
N GLU A 14 -2.11 13.20 13.60
CA GLU A 14 -2.76 13.23 14.90
C GLU A 14 -2.13 14.32 15.77
N ARG A 15 -2.82 15.46 15.92
CA ARG A 15 -2.33 16.64 16.64
C ARG A 15 -0.96 17.10 16.11
N ASN A 16 0.12 16.81 16.82
CA ASN A 16 1.51 17.17 16.48
C ASN A 16 2.33 15.97 16.00
N ASN A 17 1.71 14.80 15.82
CA ASN A 17 2.37 13.57 15.39
C ASN A 17 1.93 13.17 13.98
N ILE A 18 2.81 12.48 13.28
CA ILE A 18 2.48 11.74 12.06
C ILE A 18 2.47 10.26 12.43
N LEU A 19 1.33 9.63 12.27
CA LEU A 19 1.16 8.19 12.45
C LEU A 19 1.26 7.50 11.10
N PHE A 20 1.87 6.33 11.06
CA PHE A 20 1.97 5.48 9.87
C PHE A 20 1.21 4.19 10.09
N ALA A 21 0.42 3.77 9.10
CA ALA A 21 -0.22 2.47 9.14
C ALA A 21 0.78 1.38 8.72
N ILE A 22 0.88 0.32 9.52
CA ILE A 22 1.63 -0.90 9.20
C ILE A 22 0.71 -2.10 9.39
N PHE A 23 0.78 -3.07 8.48
CA PHE A 23 -0.18 -4.17 8.40
C PHE A 23 0.50 -5.49 8.73
N LYS A 24 -0.09 -6.26 9.64
CA LYS A 24 0.38 -7.61 9.96
C LYS A 24 -0.22 -8.59 8.98
N ARG A 25 0.65 -9.34 8.28
CA ARG A 25 0.19 -10.42 7.42
C ARG A 25 -0.47 -11.52 8.25
N THR A 26 -1.53 -12.12 7.71
CA THR A 26 -2.25 -13.23 8.35
C THR A 26 -1.59 -14.58 8.07
N ASP A 27 -0.89 -14.69 6.95
CA ASP A 27 -0.24 -15.90 6.43
C ASP A 27 1.25 -16.00 6.79
N LEU A 28 1.89 -14.88 7.11
CA LEU A 28 3.27 -14.81 7.58
C LEU A 28 3.37 -13.96 8.86
N ASN A 29 4.27 -14.33 9.77
CA ASN A 29 4.52 -13.55 10.99
C ASN A 29 5.45 -12.36 10.71
N CYS A 30 5.07 -11.50 9.76
CA CYS A 30 5.78 -10.27 9.43
C CYS A 30 4.81 -9.10 9.28
N TRP A 31 5.38 -7.90 9.29
CA TRP A 31 4.67 -6.64 9.10
C TRP A 31 5.17 -5.99 7.82
N GLN A 32 4.26 -5.38 7.07
CA GLN A 32 4.56 -4.68 5.83
C GLN A 32 3.67 -3.44 5.68
N TRP A 33 4.07 -2.56 4.75
CA TRP A 33 3.16 -1.58 4.17
C TRP A 33 2.34 -2.22 3.04
N ILE A 34 1.51 -1.41 2.39
CA ILE A 34 0.74 -1.85 1.22
C ILE A 34 1.69 -1.93 0.03
N SER A 35 1.70 -3.05 -0.66
CA SER A 35 2.59 -3.27 -1.80
C SER A 35 1.97 -4.18 -2.83
N GLY A 36 2.22 -3.91 -4.11
CA GLY A 36 1.74 -4.77 -5.17
C GLY A 36 2.39 -4.51 -6.52
N GLY A 37 2.08 -5.37 -7.47
CA GLY A 37 2.58 -5.25 -8.83
C GLY A 37 1.80 -4.22 -9.62
N VAL A 38 2.49 -3.54 -10.53
CA VAL A 38 1.82 -2.87 -11.64
C VAL A 38 1.30 -3.95 -12.58
N GLU A 39 -0.01 -3.95 -12.85
CA GLU A 39 -0.70 -4.94 -13.67
C GLU A 39 -1.13 -4.33 -15.02
N ASP A 40 -1.27 -5.17 -16.04
CA ASP A 40 -1.75 -4.80 -17.38
C ASP A 40 -1.13 -3.51 -17.95
N GLU A 41 -1.96 -2.50 -18.23
CA GLU A 41 -1.58 -1.17 -18.73
C GLU A 41 -1.67 -0.09 -17.64
N GLU A 42 -1.71 -0.48 -16.35
CA GLU A 42 -1.76 0.47 -15.24
C GLU A 42 -0.52 1.35 -15.20
N SER A 43 -0.72 2.64 -14.91
CA SER A 43 0.34 3.49 -14.41
C SER A 43 0.72 3.12 -12.96
N VAL A 44 1.92 3.52 -12.55
CA VAL A 44 2.39 3.36 -11.16
C VAL A 44 1.41 3.96 -10.14
N LEU A 45 0.74 5.06 -10.50
CA LEU A 45 -0.24 5.70 -9.62
C LEU A 45 -1.55 4.90 -9.55
N GLU A 46 -2.03 4.35 -10.67
CA GLU A 46 -3.24 3.53 -10.69
C GLU A 46 -3.06 2.25 -9.87
N ALA A 47 -1.92 1.56 -10.04
CA ALA A 47 -1.57 0.40 -9.22
C ALA A 47 -1.53 0.76 -7.72
N ALA A 48 -0.91 1.88 -7.35
CA ALA A 48 -0.87 2.33 -5.95
C ALA A 48 -2.27 2.59 -5.37
N LYS A 49 -3.20 3.16 -6.14
CA LYS A 49 -4.58 3.39 -5.71
C LYS A 49 -5.36 2.08 -5.57
N ARG A 50 -5.24 1.17 -6.54
CA ARG A 50 -5.90 -0.15 -6.51
C ARG A 50 -5.46 -0.94 -5.28
N GLU A 51 -4.15 -1.11 -5.08
CA GLU A 51 -3.60 -1.85 -3.95
C GLU A 51 -4.02 -1.24 -2.59
N SER A 52 -4.06 0.10 -2.49
CA SER A 52 -4.53 0.81 -1.29
C SER A 52 -5.99 0.48 -0.94
N TYR A 53 -6.85 0.38 -1.96
CA TYR A 53 -8.24 0.01 -1.79
C TYR A 53 -8.43 -1.49 -1.50
N GLU A 54 -7.67 -2.35 -2.17
CA GLU A 54 -7.77 -3.81 -2.03
C GLU A 54 -7.36 -4.27 -0.63
N GLU A 55 -6.19 -3.84 -0.14
CA GLU A 55 -5.64 -4.30 1.13
C GLU A 55 -6.22 -3.57 2.35
N ALA A 56 -6.51 -2.27 2.23
CA ALA A 56 -6.83 -1.42 3.39
C ALA A 56 -8.12 -0.61 3.25
N LYS A 57 -8.83 -0.70 2.12
CA LYS A 57 -10.05 0.09 1.81
C LYS A 57 -9.82 1.61 1.96
N ILE A 58 -8.59 2.06 1.67
CA ILE A 58 -8.25 3.48 1.62
C ILE A 58 -8.62 3.99 0.23
N ASP A 59 -9.56 4.93 0.19
CA ASP A 59 -9.97 5.62 -1.03
C ASP A 59 -9.19 6.94 -1.15
N SER A 60 -8.55 7.19 -2.29
CA SER A 60 -7.54 8.26 -2.49
C SER A 60 -7.63 8.94 -3.85
#